data_AF-A0A2V4RJP0-F1
#
_entry.id   AF-A0A2V4RJP0-F1
#
_cell.length_a   1.000
_cell.length_b   1.000
_cell.length_c   1.000
_cell.angle_alpha   90.00
_cell.angle_beta   90.00
_cell.angle_gamma   90.00
#
_symmetry.space_group_name_H-M   'P 1'
#
loop_
_entity.id
_entity.type
_entity.pdbx_description
1 polymer ?
#
loop_
_entity_poly.entity_id
_entity_poly.type
_entity_poly.pdbx_seq_one_letter_code
_entity_poly.pdbx_strand_id
1 'polypeptide(L)'
;MLECLAAPGWLACGNEAIAFDPLCGDGTAQAAREAILAAAVITAIMEYPDDPHAMETLLMHYRSMLLASMRRHLRFCAQFYSMGGNSPWWRTQISALATGFEWCSGQLAGLPQPRYELHGLRLVPRMVPA
;
A
#
# COMPACT_ATOMS: atom_id res chain seq x y z
N MET A 1 8.69 -3.59 -11.32
CA MET A 1 7.65 -3.53 -10.27
C MET A 1 7.94 -4.69 -9.35
N LEU A 2 8.12 -4.49 -8.05
CA LEU A 2 8.42 -5.59 -7.15
C LEU A 2 7.29 -6.63 -7.19
N GLU A 3 7.63 -7.88 -7.48
CA GLU A 3 6.68 -9.01 -7.49
C GLU A 3 6.19 -9.34 -6.06
N CYS A 4 6.98 -8.92 -5.05
CA CYS A 4 6.73 -9.12 -3.64
C CYS A 4 7.17 -7.89 -2.83
N LEU A 5 6.34 -7.44 -1.89
CA LEU A 5 6.63 -6.27 -1.04
C LEU A 5 7.16 -6.64 0.36
N ALA A 6 7.00 -7.90 0.76
CA ALA A 6 7.51 -8.41 2.02
C ALA A 6 7.49 -9.95 2.05
N ALA A 7 8.45 -10.56 2.73
CA ALA A 7 8.49 -12.00 2.98
C ALA A 7 9.14 -12.28 4.36
N PRO A 8 9.19 -13.52 4.83
CA PRO A 8 9.88 -13.82 6.09
C PRO A 8 11.31 -13.25 6.11
N GLY A 9 11.61 -12.46 7.13
CA GLY A 9 12.92 -11.83 7.32
C GLY A 9 13.15 -10.49 6.62
N TRP A 10 12.21 -10.00 5.79
CA TRP A 10 12.35 -8.68 5.18
C TRP A 10 11.01 -8.05 4.76
N LEU A 11 10.98 -6.72 4.72
CA LEU A 11 9.92 -5.94 4.08
C LEU A 11 10.56 -4.81 3.28
N ALA A 12 9.99 -4.48 2.13
CA ALA A 12 10.38 -3.31 1.38
C ALA A 12 9.84 -2.05 2.07
N CYS A 13 10.60 -0.95 2.03
CA CYS A 13 10.16 0.35 2.53
C CYS A 13 10.51 1.49 1.58
N GLY A 14 9.74 2.58 1.64
CA GLY A 14 10.00 3.80 0.89
C GLY A 14 9.90 3.57 -0.61
N ASN A 15 10.79 4.19 -1.39
CA ASN A 15 10.76 4.07 -2.85
C ASN A 15 10.99 2.65 -3.36
N GLU A 16 11.64 1.78 -2.57
CA GLU A 16 11.76 0.37 -2.93
C GLU A 16 10.41 -0.34 -2.84
N ALA A 17 9.51 0.08 -1.95
CA ALA A 17 8.18 -0.49 -1.85
C ALA A 17 7.18 0.18 -2.81
N ILE A 18 7.04 1.50 -2.70
CA ILE A 18 6.11 2.31 -3.47
C ILE A 18 6.71 3.69 -3.74
N ALA A 19 6.79 4.07 -5.02
CA ALA A 19 7.20 5.40 -5.45
C ALA A 19 5.99 6.17 -5.98
N PHE A 20 5.77 7.36 -5.41
CA PHE A 20 4.63 8.21 -5.74
C PHE A 20 5.00 9.28 -6.77
N ASP A 21 4.03 9.70 -7.58
CA ASP A 21 4.17 10.85 -8.46
C ASP A 21 4.30 12.13 -7.59
N PRO A 22 5.31 12.99 -7.83
CA PRO A 22 5.53 14.18 -7.02
C PRO A 22 4.43 15.24 -7.15
N LEU A 23 3.53 15.12 -8.12
CA LEU A 23 2.47 16.09 -8.43
C LEU A 23 1.61 16.48 -7.22
N CYS A 24 1.35 15.52 -6.32
CA CYS A 24 0.53 15.74 -5.13
C CYS A 24 1.34 16.19 -3.90
N GLY A 25 2.68 16.20 -3.98
CA GLY A 25 3.56 16.51 -2.85
C GLY A 25 3.40 15.60 -1.63
N ASP A 26 2.75 14.44 -1.77
CA ASP A 26 2.39 13.56 -0.65
C ASP A 26 3.46 12.52 -0.32
N GLY A 27 4.47 12.36 -1.17
CA GLY A 27 5.51 11.32 -1.06
C GLY A 27 6.15 11.22 0.33
N THR A 28 6.62 12.33 0.91
CA THR A 28 7.25 12.33 2.24
C THR A 28 6.27 11.90 3.34
N ALA A 29 5.03 12.39 3.30
CA ALA A 29 4.02 12.03 4.28
C ALA A 29 3.61 10.55 4.15
N GLN A 30 3.55 10.02 2.93
CA GLN A 30 3.29 8.61 2.70
C GLN A 30 4.44 7.72 3.17
N ALA A 31 5.69 8.10 2.90
CA ALA A 31 6.86 7.38 3.38
C ALA A 31 6.91 7.33 4.93
N ALA A 32 6.55 8.43 5.60
CA ALA A 32 6.44 8.43 7.06
C ALA A 32 5.33 7.50 7.57
N ARG A 33 4.14 7.49 6.95
CA ARG A 33 3.05 6.58 7.32
C ARG A 33 3.40 5.12 7.06
N GLU A 34 4.09 4.86 5.96
CA GLU A 34 4.61 3.53 5.63
C GLU A 34 5.61 3.05 6.68
N ALA A 35 6.58 3.89 7.06
CA ALA A 35 7.56 3.54 8.09
C ALA A 35 6.89 3.20 9.43
N ILE A 36 5.85 3.97 9.81
CA ILE A 36 5.03 3.67 10.99
C ILE A 36 4.34 2.30 10.85
N LEU A 37 3.73 2.03 9.70
CA LEU A 37 3.06 0.74 9.46
C LEU A 37 4.06 -0.43 9.48
N ALA A 38 5.22 -0.28 8.85
CA ALA A 38 6.27 -1.30 8.83
C ALA A 38 6.76 -1.61 10.25
N ALA A 39 7.01 -0.57 11.06
CA ALA A 39 7.40 -0.73 12.46
C ALA A 39 6.30 -1.45 13.27
N ALA A 40 5.03 -1.11 13.05
CA ALA A 40 3.90 -1.75 13.72
C ALA A 40 3.75 -3.22 13.32
N VAL A 41 3.97 -3.56 12.05
CA VAL A 41 3.97 -4.94 11.53
C VAL A 41 5.09 -5.77 12.16
N ILE A 42 6.32 -5.24 12.18
CA ILE A 42 7.47 -5.91 12.81
C ILE A 42 7.20 -6.16 14.29
N THR A 43 6.67 -5.14 14.99
CA THR A 43 6.33 -5.27 16.41
C THR A 43 5.28 -6.36 16.62
N ALA A 44 4.19 -6.35 15.84
CA ALA A 44 3.14 -7.35 15.94
C ALA A 44 3.65 -8.76 15.67
N ILE A 45 4.54 -8.95 14.68
CA ILE A 45 5.17 -10.25 14.40
C ILE A 45 5.91 -10.78 15.63
N MET A 46 6.63 -9.91 16.33
CA MET A 46 7.38 -10.28 17.54
C MET A 46 6.48 -10.56 18.75
N GLU A 47 5.26 -10.02 18.78
CA GLU A 47 4.29 -10.24 19.85
C GLU A 47 3.54 -11.59 19.74
N TYR A 48 3.58 -12.24 18.57
CA TYR A 48 2.93 -13.54 18.32
C TYR A 48 3.93 -14.64 17.89
N PRO A 49 4.98 -14.96 18.70
CA PRO A 49 6.03 -15.90 18.30
C PRO A 49 5.54 -17.35 18.13
N ASP A 50 4.43 -17.71 18.78
CA ASP A 50 3.90 -19.08 18.79
C ASP A 50 2.79 -19.32 17.74
N ASP A 51 2.36 -18.27 17.02
CA ASP A 51 1.38 -18.40 15.93
C ASP A 51 2.09 -18.57 14.59
N PRO A 52 2.10 -19.78 14.00
CA PRO A 52 2.81 -20.05 12.75
C PRO A 52 2.23 -19.29 11.54
N HIS A 53 1.01 -18.77 11.63
CA HIS A 53 0.33 -18.02 10.57
C HIS A 53 0.31 -16.51 10.80
N ALA A 54 0.68 -16.03 12.00
CA ALA A 54 0.68 -14.61 12.31
C ALA A 54 1.62 -13.82 11.39
N MET A 55 2.83 -14.33 11.18
CA MET A 55 3.82 -13.72 10.27
C MET A 55 3.22 -13.51 8.89
N GLU A 56 2.72 -14.57 8.26
CA GLU A 56 2.16 -14.52 6.91
C GLU A 56 0.97 -13.54 6.85
N THR A 57 0.07 -13.60 7.83
CA THR A 57 -1.10 -12.71 7.91
C THR A 57 -0.69 -11.23 8.03
N LEU A 58 0.33 -10.92 8.83
CA LEU A 58 0.82 -9.56 9.05
C LEU A 58 1.59 -9.02 7.83
N LEU A 59 2.39 -9.85 7.17
CA LEU A 59 3.06 -9.47 5.91
C LEU A 59 2.05 -9.26 4.77
N MET A 60 1.00 -10.09 4.71
CA MET A 60 -0.11 -9.88 3.78
C MET A 60 -0.87 -8.59 4.10
N HIS A 61 -1.10 -8.29 5.38
CA HIS A 61 -1.70 -7.01 5.79
C HIS A 61 -0.85 -5.83 5.31
N TYR A 62 0.47 -5.87 5.51
CA TYR A 62 1.39 -4.85 5.01
C TYR A 62 1.25 -4.64 3.49
N ARG A 63 1.32 -5.72 2.71
CA ARG A 63 1.14 -5.70 1.25
C ARG A 63 -0.20 -5.07 0.85
N SER A 64 -1.30 -5.46 1.48
CA SER A 64 -2.63 -4.92 1.21
C SER A 64 -2.70 -3.42 1.45
N MET A 65 -2.09 -2.93 2.53
CA MET A 65 -2.09 -1.50 2.86
C MET A 65 -1.27 -0.68 1.85
N LEU A 66 -0.11 -1.16 1.42
CA LEU A 66 0.70 -0.47 0.40
C LEU A 66 -0.02 -0.41 -0.96
N LEU A 67 -0.61 -1.53 -1.40
CA LEU A 67 -1.39 -1.56 -2.64
C LEU A 67 -2.62 -0.64 -2.57
N ALA A 68 -3.32 -0.61 -1.43
CA ALA A 68 -4.45 0.28 -1.23
C ALA A 68 -4.02 1.77 -1.25
N SER A 69 -2.86 2.09 -0.68
CA SER A 69 -2.27 3.43 -0.72
C SER A 69 -1.92 3.84 -2.16
N MET A 70 -1.23 2.98 -2.90
CA MET A 70 -0.88 3.22 -4.31
C MET A 70 -2.14 3.42 -5.17
N ARG A 71 -3.12 2.53 -5.06
CA ARG A 71 -4.40 2.66 -5.78
C ARG A 71 -5.07 4.00 -5.51
N ARG A 72 -5.08 4.45 -4.25
CA ARG A 72 -5.65 5.74 -3.86
C ARG A 72 -4.88 6.91 -4.50
N HIS A 73 -3.55 6.86 -4.48
CA HIS A 73 -2.71 7.89 -5.08
C HIS A 73 -2.91 7.98 -6.60
N LEU A 74 -2.90 6.85 -7.31
CA LEU A 74 -3.15 6.82 -8.77
C LEU A 74 -4.48 7.47 -9.15
N ARG A 75 -5.54 7.23 -8.35
CA ARG A 75 -6.84 7.87 -8.52
C ARG A 75 -6.77 9.39 -8.34
N PHE A 76 -5.98 9.89 -7.37
CA PHE A 76 -5.79 11.33 -7.20
C PHE A 76 -4.99 11.94 -8.35
N CYS A 77 -3.88 11.31 -8.76
CA CYS A 77 -3.10 11.76 -9.90
C CYS A 77 -3.96 11.84 -11.16
N ALA A 78 -4.83 10.86 -11.42
CA ALA A 78 -5.70 10.86 -12.59
C ALA A 78 -6.58 12.12 -12.66
N GLN A 79 -7.08 12.60 -11.53
CA GLN A 79 -7.85 13.86 -11.47
C GLN A 79 -7.01 15.04 -11.95
N PHE A 80 -5.78 15.20 -11.44
CA PHE A 80 -4.88 16.27 -11.86
C PHE A 80 -4.46 16.17 -13.33
N TYR A 81 -4.03 14.97 -13.78
CA TYR A 81 -3.60 14.77 -15.16
C TYR A 81 -4.74 14.99 -16.17
N SER A 82 -6.00 14.70 -15.79
CA SER A 82 -7.17 14.98 -16.63
C SER A 82 -7.43 16.47 -16.87
N MET A 83 -6.97 17.34 -15.96
CA MET A 83 -7.14 18.79 -16.06
C MET A 83 -5.96 19.49 -16.76
N GLY A 84 -4.82 18.81 -16.91
CA GLY A 84 -3.59 19.42 -17.45
C GLY A 84 -3.59 19.63 -18.97
N GLY A 85 -4.33 18.82 -19.73
CA GLY A 85 -4.47 18.96 -21.18
C GLY A 85 -4.95 17.70 -21.88
N ASN A 86 -5.03 17.75 -23.21
CA ASN A 86 -5.50 16.63 -24.05
C ASN A 86 -4.57 16.37 -25.25
N SER A 87 -3.27 16.64 -25.11
CA SER A 87 -2.29 16.21 -26.11
C SER A 87 -2.10 14.70 -26.04
N PRO A 88 -1.47 14.06 -27.05
CA PRO A 88 -1.14 12.64 -26.99
C PRO A 88 -0.37 12.26 -25.73
N TRP A 89 0.57 13.11 -25.28
CA TRP A 89 1.32 12.90 -24.05
C TRP A 89 0.42 12.83 -22.81
N TRP A 90 -0.51 13.77 -22.65
CA TRP A 90 -1.47 13.77 -21.53
C TRP A 90 -2.33 12.50 -21.51
N ARG A 91 -2.82 12.07 -22.68
CA ARG A 91 -3.59 10.82 -22.80
C ARG A 91 -2.79 9.59 -22.40
N THR A 92 -1.50 9.54 -22.76
CA THR A 92 -0.61 8.45 -22.33
C THR A 92 -0.45 8.40 -20.81
N GLN A 93 -0.30 9.55 -20.15
CA GLN A 93 -0.19 9.59 -18.68
C GLN A 93 -1.47 9.09 -18.01
N ILE A 94 -2.64 9.57 -18.46
CA ILE A 94 -3.93 9.12 -17.95
C ILE A 94 -4.13 7.61 -18.15
N SER A 95 -3.75 7.09 -19.31
CA SER A 95 -3.82 5.65 -19.58
C SER A 95 -2.89 4.84 -18.67
N ALA A 96 -1.68 5.32 -18.39
CA ALA A 96 -0.74 4.66 -17.48
C ALA A 96 -1.29 4.62 -16.05
N LEU A 97 -1.88 5.72 -15.58
CA LEU A 97 -2.53 5.79 -14.26
C LEU A 97 -3.71 4.82 -14.15
N ALA A 98 -4.53 4.72 -15.20
CA ALA A 98 -5.64 3.76 -15.25
C ALA A 98 -5.13 2.31 -15.20
N THR A 99 -4.12 1.96 -15.99
CA THR A 99 -3.51 0.62 -15.96
C THR A 99 -2.97 0.27 -14.57
N GLY A 100 -2.26 1.20 -13.92
CA GLY A 100 -1.76 0.97 -12.56
C GLY A 100 -2.88 0.83 -11.52
N PHE A 101 -3.95 1.61 -11.65
CA PHE A 101 -5.11 1.56 -10.77
C PHE A 101 -5.82 0.21 -10.87
N GLU A 102 -6.07 -0.25 -12.10
CA GLU A 102 -6.69 -1.55 -12.36
C GLU A 102 -5.80 -2.69 -11.88
N TRP A 103 -4.49 -2.61 -12.10
CA TRP A 103 -3.55 -3.60 -11.58
C TRP A 103 -3.61 -3.68 -10.04
N CYS A 104 -3.55 -2.55 -9.33
CA CYS A 104 -3.67 -2.54 -7.88
C CYS A 104 -5.03 -3.10 -7.41
N SER A 105 -6.11 -2.77 -8.13
CA SER A 105 -7.46 -3.27 -7.82
C SER A 105 -7.56 -4.78 -7.99
N GLY A 106 -6.99 -5.33 -9.08
CA GLY A 106 -6.94 -6.77 -9.31
C GLY A 106 -6.11 -7.50 -8.25
N GLN A 107 -4.96 -6.95 -7.85
CA GLN A 107 -4.16 -7.50 -6.76
C GLN A 107 -4.94 -7.51 -5.44
N LEU A 108 -5.60 -6.40 -5.09
CA LEU A 108 -6.39 -6.29 -3.86
C LEU A 108 -7.60 -7.22 -3.83
N ALA A 109 -8.22 -7.50 -4.98
CA ALA A 109 -9.36 -8.41 -5.07
C ALA A 109 -8.99 -9.86 -4.73
N GLY A 110 -7.72 -10.26 -4.93
CA GLY A 110 -7.20 -11.57 -4.56
C GLY A 110 -6.68 -11.67 -3.12
N LEU A 111 -6.58 -10.55 -2.39
CA LEU A 111 -6.08 -10.53 -1.02
C LEU A 111 -7.23 -10.59 -0.01
N PRO A 112 -7.03 -11.22 1.16
CA PRO A 112 -8.05 -11.21 2.20
C PRO A 112 -8.28 -9.79 2.70
N GLN A 113 -9.48 -9.56 3.24
CA GLN A 113 -9.80 -8.28 3.86
C GLN A 113 -8.79 -7.96 4.98
N PRO A 114 -8.33 -6.70 5.10
CA PRO A 114 -7.46 -6.29 6.19
C PRO A 114 -8.08 -6.64 7.55
N ARG A 115 -7.33 -7.36 8.38
CA ARG A 115 -7.76 -7.82 9.72
C ARG A 115 -7.27 -6.95 10.86
N TYR A 116 -6.45 -5.93 10.57
CA TYR A 116 -5.84 -5.08 11.58
C TYR A 116 -6.11 -3.60 11.29
N GLU A 117 -6.07 -2.81 12.36
CA GLU A 117 -6.05 -1.35 12.35
C GLU A 117 -4.79 -0.85 13.03
N LEU A 118 -4.29 0.29 12.54
CA LEU A 118 -3.16 0.98 13.17
C LEU A 118 -3.69 1.94 14.23
N HIS A 119 -3.37 1.67 15.50
CA HIS A 119 -3.69 2.53 16.65
C HIS A 119 -2.37 3.07 17.21
N GLY A 120 -2.06 4.33 16.91
CA GLY A 120 -0.74 4.90 17.18
C GLY A 120 0.36 4.18 16.39
N LEU A 121 1.20 3.42 17.09
CA LEU A 121 2.30 2.64 16.50
C LEU A 121 2.08 1.11 16.61
N ARG A 122 0.86 0.67 16.94
CA ARG A 122 0.53 -0.76 17.10
C ARG A 122 -0.57 -1.20 16.16
N LEU A 123 -0.49 -2.43 15.69
CA LEU A 123 -1.59 -3.10 15.00
C LEU A 123 -2.50 -3.76 16.02
N VAL A 124 -3.80 -3.46 15.93
CA VAL A 124 -4.84 -4.12 16.73
C VAL A 124 -5.79 -4.87 15.80
N PRO A 125 -6.31 -6.04 16.18
CA PRO A 125 -7.33 -6.73 15.40
C PRO A 125 -8.55 -5.83 15.18
N ARG A 126 -9.05 -5.79 13.95
CA ARG A 126 -10.31 -5.14 13.60
C ARG A 126 -11.46 -5.86 14.27
N MET A 127 -12.34 -5.09 14.92
CA MET A 127 -13.66 -5.61 15.27
C MET A 127 -14.45 -5.79 13.97
N VAL A 128 -14.68 -7.04 13.58
CA VAL A 128 -15.64 -7.35 12.52
C VAL A 128 -17.03 -7.31 13.18
N PRO A 129 -17.96 -6.43 12.75
CA PRO A 129 -19.33 -6.52 13.21
C PRO A 129 -19.87 -7.92 12.90
N ALA A 130 -20.47 -8.56 13.90
CA ALA A 130 -21.07 -9.88 13.77
C ALA A 130 -22.15 -9.94 12.68
#